data_AF-A0A7C5D6M8-F1
#
_entry.id   AF-A0A7C5D6M8-F1
#
_cell.length_a   1.000
_cell.length_b   1.000
_cell.length_c   1.000
_cell.angle_alpha   90.00
_cell.angle_beta   90.00
_cell.angle_gamma   90.00
#
_symmetry.space_group_name_H-M   'P 1'
#
loop_
_entity.id
_entity.type
_entity.pdbx_description
1 polymer ?
#
loop_
_entity_poly.entity_id
_entity_poly.type
_entity_poly.pdbx_seq_one_letter_code
_entity_poly.pdbx_strand_id
1 'polypeptide(L)'
;MSLYNKIRIIFVVSFLFVSAFFASTLYIEKSKRILNTEKRYVRTALFLHKYFRHSMHREHRVDFNDDTIKLYLNESDFKQVTDNHTYSILKHAKVLKRRKVLRSKMEILRVKNTLYLSLQDHRFHILLKDKEKQKAPYELFLGYMGSLLFLLGLYFWLTRSLQPLKTLHAKIEKVAEGDLSVSFKCEKDDEIAQVSNAFDDALRKLESLIDSRQLFLRAIMHELKTPIGKGKILTAFLEEEKLKEGYDEVFVRLELLLGEFAKIEQMLSA
;
A
#
# COMPACT_ATOMS: atom_id res chain seq x y z
N MET A 1 -15.15 -11.42 -1.37
CA MET A 1 -14.03 -10.58 -1.89
C MET A 1 -12.71 -11.25 -1.54
N SER A 2 -11.83 -11.51 -2.52
CA SER A 2 -10.56 -12.21 -2.27
C SER A 2 -9.62 -11.40 -1.38
N LEU A 3 -8.73 -12.08 -0.64
CA LEU A 3 -7.71 -11.45 0.19
C LEU A 3 -6.87 -10.44 -0.61
N TYR A 4 -6.52 -10.79 -1.85
CA TYR A 4 -5.82 -9.91 -2.79
C TYR A 4 -6.58 -8.62 -3.10
N ASN A 5 -7.90 -8.69 -3.29
CA ASN A 5 -8.71 -7.50 -3.56
C ASN A 5 -8.78 -6.59 -2.32
N LYS A 6 -8.86 -7.15 -1.12
CA LYS A 6 -8.79 -6.37 0.14
C LYS A 6 -7.45 -5.64 0.25
N ILE A 7 -6.34 -6.33 -0.01
CA ILE A 7 -4.99 -5.74 0.01
C ILE A 7 -4.89 -4.60 -1.00
N ARG A 8 -5.32 -4.82 -2.24
CA ARG A 8 -5.32 -3.75 -3.26
C ARG A 8 -6.10 -2.52 -2.80
N ILE A 9 -7.27 -2.69 -2.20
CA ILE A 9 -8.06 -1.57 -1.67
C ILE A 9 -7.29 -0.84 -0.57
N ILE A 10 -6.72 -1.57 0.40
CA ILE A 10 -5.96 -0.96 1.49
C ILE A 10 -4.80 -0.12 0.92
N PHE A 11 -4.05 -0.64 -0.05
CA PHE A 11 -2.95 0.10 -0.67
C PHE A 11 -3.40 1.30 -1.50
N VAL A 12 -4.53 1.21 -2.21
CA VAL A 12 -5.13 2.35 -2.94
C VAL A 12 -5.57 3.44 -1.96
N VAL A 13 -6.22 3.06 -0.86
CA VAL A 13 -6.65 3.99 0.20
C VAL A 13 -5.43 4.65 0.84
N SER A 14 -4.41 3.88 1.21
CA SER A 14 -3.15 4.41 1.77
C SER A 14 -2.45 5.36 0.80
N PHE A 15 -2.43 5.05 -0.51
CA PHE A 15 -1.87 5.94 -1.53
C PHE A 15 -2.62 7.28 -1.60
N LEU A 16 -3.95 7.27 -1.51
CA LEU A 16 -4.77 8.48 -1.49
C LEU A 16 -4.49 9.31 -0.22
N PHE A 17 -4.38 8.67 0.94
CA PHE A 17 -4.04 9.36 2.19
C PHE A 17 -2.65 10.00 2.15
N VAL A 18 -1.63 9.28 1.68
CA VAL A 18 -0.27 9.82 1.50
C VAL A 18 -0.28 11.01 0.55
N SER A 19 -0.94 10.86 -0.60
CA SER A 19 -1.02 11.94 -1.60
C SER A 19 -1.77 13.17 -1.05
N ALA A 20 -2.88 12.96 -0.33
CA ALA A 20 -3.63 14.03 0.32
C ALA A 20 -2.80 14.73 1.41
N PHE A 21 -2.03 13.98 2.20
CA PHE A 21 -1.14 14.52 3.23
C PHE A 21 -0.05 15.42 2.63
N PHE A 22 0.61 14.97 1.55
CA PHE A 22 1.63 15.78 0.87
C PHE A 22 1.01 16.99 0.17
N ALA A 23 -0.15 16.84 -0.47
CA ALA A 23 -0.88 17.96 -1.08
C ALA A 23 -1.27 19.02 -0.04
N SER A 24 -1.77 18.60 1.12
CA SER A 24 -2.09 19.46 2.25
C SER A 24 -0.84 20.19 2.78
N THR A 25 0.26 19.46 2.95
CA THR A 25 1.53 20.03 3.39
C THR A 25 2.07 21.07 2.40
N LEU A 26 2.03 20.79 1.11
CA LEU A 26 2.39 21.75 0.05
C LEU A 26 1.49 22.99 0.07
N TYR A 27 0.19 22.80 0.30
CA TYR A 27 -0.75 23.91 0.42
C TYR A 27 -0.44 24.81 1.62
N ILE A 28 -0.18 24.22 2.79
CA ILE A 28 0.19 24.93 4.02
C ILE A 28 1.51 25.69 3.83
N GLU A 29 2.53 25.02 3.29
CA GLU A 29 3.85 25.60 3.03
C GLU A 29 3.78 26.79 2.07
N LYS A 30 3.02 26.65 0.97
CA LYS A 30 2.76 27.74 0.02
C LYS A 30 2.04 28.91 0.69
N SER A 31 1.02 28.63 1.50
CA SER A 31 0.26 29.65 2.23
C SER A 31 1.14 30.43 3.22
N LYS A 32 1.96 29.72 4.01
CA LYS A 32 2.94 30.31 4.93
C LYS A 32 3.95 31.22 4.19
N ARG A 33 4.48 30.77 3.06
CA ARG A 33 5.40 31.57 2.23
C ARG A 33 4.77 32.86 1.76
N ILE A 34 3.57 32.81 1.18
CA ILE A 34 2.85 34.01 0.72
C ILE A 34 2.65 34.99 1.88
N LEU A 35 2.23 34.51 3.04
CA LEU A 35 2.02 35.33 4.23
C LEU A 35 3.33 35.96 4.74
N ASN A 36 4.43 35.20 4.77
CA ASN A 36 5.73 35.70 5.22
C ASN A 36 6.30 36.74 4.25
N THR A 37 6.21 36.51 2.94
CA THR A 37 6.56 37.50 1.92
C THR A 37 5.74 38.77 2.11
N GLU A 38 4.42 38.68 2.31
CA GLU A 38 3.59 39.86 2.55
C GLU A 38 4.00 40.61 3.83
N LYS A 39 4.21 39.91 4.95
CA LYS A 39 4.67 40.52 6.21
C LYS A 39 5.99 41.27 6.02
N ARG A 40 6.95 40.68 5.30
CA ARG A 40 8.25 41.28 4.97
C ARG A 40 8.08 42.53 4.11
N TYR A 41 7.25 42.48 3.06
CA TYR A 41 6.96 43.64 2.21
C TYR A 41 6.30 44.79 2.99
N VAL A 42 5.33 44.49 3.84
CA VAL A 42 4.67 45.49 4.69
C VAL A 42 5.66 46.11 5.68
N ARG A 43 6.55 45.31 6.28
CA ARG A 43 7.59 45.80 7.20
C ARG A 43 8.56 46.75 6.49
N THR A 44 9.03 46.37 5.30
CA THR A 44 9.91 47.22 4.48
C THR A 44 9.20 48.49 4.05
N ALA A 45 7.94 48.41 3.61
CA ALA A 45 7.15 49.59 3.25
C ALA A 45 6.95 50.55 4.43
N LEU A 46 6.67 50.02 5.64
CA LEU A 46 6.54 50.82 6.86
C LEU A 46 7.84 51.50 7.25
N PHE A 47 8.96 50.78 7.17
CA PHE A 47 10.29 51.33 7.45
C PHE A 47 10.60 52.50 6.51
N LEU A 48 10.48 52.29 5.18
CA LEU A 48 10.77 53.32 4.19
C LEU A 48 9.83 54.52 4.30
N HIS A 49 8.54 54.29 4.54
CA HIS A 49 7.60 55.39 4.76
C HIS A 49 8.02 56.26 5.95
N LYS A 50 8.32 55.64 7.10
CA LYS A 50 8.73 56.38 8.31
C LYS A 50 10.06 57.09 8.11
N TYR A 51 11.04 56.40 7.54
CA TYR A 51 12.37 56.94 7.27
C TYR A 51 12.30 58.16 6.36
N PHE A 52 11.73 58.04 5.15
CA PHE A 52 11.70 59.16 4.19
C PHE A 52 10.79 60.30 4.62
N ARG A 53 9.74 60.03 5.39
CA ARG A 53 8.92 61.11 5.94
C ARG A 53 9.66 61.94 6.98
N HIS A 54 10.56 61.32 7.73
CA HIS A 54 11.37 62.00 8.75
C HIS A 54 12.63 62.65 8.14
N SER A 55 13.25 62.05 7.13
CA SER A 55 14.47 62.60 6.51
C SER A 55 14.21 63.68 5.45
N MET A 56 13.01 63.74 4.87
CA MET A 56 12.63 64.77 3.87
C MET A 56 12.32 66.13 4.54
N HIS A 57 13.36 66.83 4.99
CA HIS A 57 13.23 68.16 5.58
C HIS A 57 13.61 69.33 4.64
N ARG A 58 14.34 69.11 3.53
CA ARG A 58 14.80 70.22 2.66
C ARG A 58 14.81 69.96 1.15
N GLU A 59 15.20 68.77 0.69
CA GLU A 59 15.23 68.43 -0.73
C GLU A 59 14.19 67.34 -1.00
N HIS A 60 13.25 67.57 -1.91
CA HIS A 60 12.14 66.66 -2.22
C HIS A 60 12.60 65.41 -3.01
N ARG A 61 13.77 64.86 -2.70
CA ARG A 61 14.38 63.73 -3.39
C ARG A 61 14.65 62.59 -2.40
N VAL A 62 14.29 61.39 -2.83
CA VAL A 62 14.54 60.16 -2.08
C VAL A 62 16.01 59.84 -2.16
N ASP A 63 16.77 60.05 -1.08
CA ASP A 63 18.18 59.69 -1.03
C ASP A 63 18.35 58.26 -0.50
N PHE A 64 18.82 57.37 -1.37
CA PHE A 64 19.15 55.98 -1.03
C PHE A 64 20.64 55.79 -0.70
N ASN A 65 21.43 56.88 -0.65
CA ASN A 65 22.85 56.80 -0.33
C ASN A 65 23.16 56.64 1.16
N ASP A 66 22.18 56.82 2.05
CA ASP A 66 22.32 56.54 3.48
C ASP A 66 22.64 55.05 3.73
N ASP A 67 23.71 54.80 4.48
CA ASP A 67 24.19 53.47 4.85
C ASP A 67 23.14 52.65 5.62
N THR A 68 22.30 53.31 6.42
CA THR A 68 21.18 52.69 7.15
C THR A 68 20.17 52.06 6.21
N ILE A 69 19.85 52.75 5.10
CA ILE A 69 18.89 52.25 4.11
C ILE A 69 19.53 51.12 3.31
N LYS A 70 20.79 51.30 2.88
CA LYS A 70 21.52 50.26 2.14
C LYS A 70 21.62 48.97 2.95
N LEU A 71 21.96 49.07 4.23
CA LEU A 71 22.03 47.94 5.15
C LEU A 71 20.66 47.25 5.29
N TYR A 72 19.61 48.03 5.61
CA TYR A 72 18.27 47.47 5.79
C TYR A 72 17.70 46.80 4.53
N LEU A 73 17.89 47.42 3.36
CA LEU A 73 17.45 46.84 2.09
C LEU A 73 18.22 45.56 1.78
N ASN A 74 19.52 45.50 2.09
CA ASN A 74 20.30 44.30 1.89
C ASN A 74 19.86 43.15 2.82
N GLU A 75 19.62 43.44 4.11
CA GLU A 75 19.10 42.45 5.08
C GLU A 75 17.68 41.99 4.75
N SER A 76 16.86 42.87 4.16
CA SER A 76 15.48 42.55 3.77
C SER A 76 15.36 41.91 2.38
N ASP A 77 16.48 41.57 1.75
CA ASP A 77 16.58 41.02 0.39
C ASP A 77 15.96 41.91 -0.69
N PHE A 78 16.06 43.23 -0.55
CA PHE A 78 15.63 44.19 -1.56
C PHE A 78 16.81 44.87 -2.26
N LYS A 79 16.58 45.31 -3.50
CA LYS A 79 17.47 46.20 -4.24
C LYS A 79 16.67 47.32 -4.84
N GLN A 80 17.12 48.56 -4.70
CA GLN A 80 16.50 49.68 -5.40
C GLN A 80 16.61 49.49 -6.92
N VAL A 81 15.53 49.82 -7.62
CA VAL A 81 15.51 49.96 -9.08
C VAL A 81 15.82 51.41 -9.44
N THR A 82 16.81 51.64 -10.29
CA THR A 82 17.16 52.97 -10.79
C THR A 82 16.09 53.51 -11.74
N ASP A 83 15.82 54.82 -11.70
CA ASP A 83 14.73 55.49 -12.42
C ASP A 83 14.64 55.18 -13.92
N ASN A 84 15.78 55.00 -14.60
CA ASN A 84 15.81 54.65 -16.03
C ASN A 84 15.10 53.33 -16.38
N HIS A 85 14.91 52.43 -15.40
CA HIS A 85 14.23 51.15 -15.59
C HIS A 85 12.86 51.08 -14.91
N THR A 86 12.50 52.08 -14.09
CA THR A 86 11.24 52.10 -13.33
C THR A 86 10.03 52.13 -14.27
N TYR A 87 10.04 52.99 -15.30
CA TYR A 87 8.92 53.13 -16.23
C TYR A 87 8.64 51.86 -17.05
N SER A 88 9.68 51.20 -17.54
CA SER A 88 9.54 49.98 -18.36
C SER A 88 9.04 48.77 -17.55
N ILE A 89 9.43 48.69 -16.28
CA ILE A 89 8.96 47.65 -15.33
C ILE A 89 7.49 47.88 -14.97
N LEU A 90 7.09 49.12 -14.67
CA LEU A 90 5.71 49.45 -14.33
C LEU A 90 4.73 49.19 -15.48
N LYS A 91 5.11 49.48 -16.73
CA LYS A 91 4.26 49.25 -17.91
C LYS A 91 3.91 47.78 -18.14
N HIS A 92 4.80 46.85 -17.78
CA HIS A 92 4.63 45.40 -17.98
C HIS A 92 4.34 44.65 -16.67
N ALA A 93 4.15 45.37 -15.57
CA ALA A 93 3.92 44.77 -14.26
C ALA A 93 2.48 44.28 -14.11
N LYS A 94 2.34 43.01 -13.72
CA LYS A 94 1.08 42.51 -13.17
C LYS A 94 1.02 42.86 -11.70
N VAL A 95 0.02 43.64 -11.30
CA VAL A 95 -0.26 43.93 -9.89
C VAL A 95 -0.80 42.65 -9.23
N LEU A 96 -0.06 42.10 -8.26
CA LEU A 96 -0.47 40.92 -7.50
C LEU A 96 -1.32 41.29 -6.29
N LYS A 97 -0.97 42.38 -5.61
CA LYS A 97 -1.65 42.84 -4.40
C LYS A 97 -1.45 44.33 -4.21
N ARG A 98 -2.49 45.01 -3.72
CA ARG A 98 -2.47 46.43 -3.39
C ARG A 98 -2.93 46.60 -1.94
N ARG A 99 -2.23 47.42 -1.17
CA ARG A 99 -2.54 47.69 0.23
C ARG A 99 -2.16 49.12 0.60
N LYS A 100 -2.97 49.80 1.41
CA LYS A 100 -2.55 51.08 2.01
C LYS A 100 -1.65 50.79 3.22
N VAL A 101 -0.51 51.48 3.28
CA VAL A 101 0.43 51.44 4.39
C VAL A 101 0.59 52.87 4.90
N LEU A 102 -0.08 53.18 6.01
CA LEU A 102 -0.23 54.56 6.50
C LEU A 102 -0.84 55.47 5.42
N ARG A 103 -0.11 56.51 4.98
CA ARG A 103 -0.53 57.42 3.89
C ARG A 103 0.00 56.99 2.51
N SER A 104 0.91 56.01 2.46
CA SER A 104 1.44 55.51 1.20
C SER A 104 0.64 54.32 0.66
N LYS A 105 0.62 54.18 -0.65
CA LYS A 105 0.04 53.06 -1.37
C LYS A 105 1.14 52.05 -1.71
N MET A 106 1.02 50.84 -1.16
CA MET A 106 1.93 49.72 -1.39
C MET A 106 1.34 48.80 -2.47
N GLU A 107 2.14 48.44 -3.46
CA GLU A 107 1.79 47.48 -4.50
C GLU A 107 2.87 46.42 -4.64
N ILE A 108 2.45 45.15 -4.68
CA ILE A 108 3.30 44.02 -5.02
C ILE A 108 3.10 43.77 -6.51
N LEU A 109 4.17 43.90 -7.28
CA LEU A 109 4.19 43.79 -8.72
C LEU A 109 4.97 42.54 -9.14
N ARG A 110 4.54 41.88 -10.21
CA ARG A 110 5.27 40.78 -10.83
C ARG A 110 5.58 41.11 -12.28
N VAL A 111 6.85 41.00 -12.64
CA VAL A 111 7.31 41.05 -14.04
C VAL A 111 8.10 39.77 -14.29
N LYS A 112 7.65 38.97 -15.27
CA LYS A 112 8.18 37.62 -15.53
C LYS A 112 8.19 36.78 -14.24
N ASN A 113 9.37 36.46 -13.71
CA ASN A 113 9.55 35.65 -12.51
C ASN A 113 10.11 36.44 -11.30
N THR A 114 10.10 37.78 -11.38
CA THR A 114 10.65 38.65 -10.34
C THR A 114 9.53 39.47 -9.71
N LEU A 115 9.57 39.57 -8.39
CA LEU A 115 8.66 40.40 -7.61
C LEU A 115 9.30 41.77 -7.35
N TYR A 116 8.44 42.79 -7.36
CA TYR A 116 8.82 44.15 -7.05
C TYR A 116 7.86 44.73 -6.02
N LEU A 117 8.40 45.53 -5.11
CA LEU A 117 7.66 46.33 -4.15
C LEU A 117 7.64 47.77 -4.65
N SER A 118 6.45 48.26 -4.99
CA SER A 118 6.21 49.66 -5.33
C SER A 118 5.57 50.35 -4.13
N LEU A 119 6.14 51.47 -3.70
CA LEU A 119 5.63 52.30 -2.63
C LEU A 119 5.42 53.72 -3.16
N GLN A 120 4.17 54.16 -3.20
CA GLN A 120 3.79 55.46 -3.72
C GLN A 120 3.22 56.34 -2.61
N ASP A 121 3.87 57.46 -2.35
CA ASP A 121 3.39 58.54 -1.50
C ASP A 121 3.18 59.80 -2.36
N HIS A 122 2.58 60.85 -1.80
CA HIS A 122 2.48 62.13 -2.51
C HIS A 122 3.85 62.79 -2.71
N ARG A 123 4.80 62.50 -1.81
CA ARG A 123 6.15 63.11 -1.80
C ARG A 123 7.22 62.28 -2.50
N PHE A 124 6.98 60.99 -2.73
CA PHE A 124 7.98 60.09 -3.30
C PHE A 124 7.35 58.86 -3.95
N HIS A 125 8.06 58.29 -4.92
CA HIS A 125 7.77 56.97 -5.48
C HIS A 125 9.02 56.10 -5.40
N ILE A 126 8.88 54.89 -4.86
CA ILE A 126 9.97 53.95 -4.64
C ILE A 126 9.63 52.62 -5.29
N LEU A 127 10.57 52.08 -6.06
CA LEU A 127 10.48 50.75 -6.63
C LEU A 127 11.67 49.91 -6.18
N LEU A 128 11.38 48.79 -5.52
CA LEU A 128 12.36 47.82 -5.05
C LEU A 128 12.17 46.48 -5.76
N LYS A 129 13.27 45.86 -6.17
CA LYS A 129 13.34 44.49 -6.69
C LYS A 129 13.59 43.53 -5.53
N ASP A 130 12.77 42.48 -5.43
CA ASP A 130 12.99 41.38 -4.49
C ASP A 130 14.10 40.46 -5.01
N LYS A 131 15.11 40.23 -4.17
CA LYS A 131 16.25 39.33 -4.41
C LYS A 131 15.99 37.93 -3.83
N GLU A 132 14.99 37.75 -2.98
CA GLU A 132 14.73 36.45 -2.37
C GLU A 132 14.37 35.44 -3.46
N LYS A 133 15.24 34.45 -3.65
CA LYS A 133 14.98 33.33 -4.57
C LYS A 133 13.98 32.41 -3.89
N GLN A 134 12.79 32.25 -4.49
CA GLN A 134 11.84 31.23 -4.07
C GLN A 134 12.44 29.85 -4.33
N LYS A 135 13.03 29.23 -3.30
CA LYS A 135 13.53 27.85 -3.38
C LYS A 135 12.35 26.91 -3.53
N ALA A 136 12.30 26.11 -4.59
CA ALA A 136 11.31 25.04 -4.70
C ALA A 136 11.49 24.07 -3.52
N PRO A 137 10.41 23.54 -2.92
CA PRO A 137 10.50 22.61 -1.80
C PRO A 137 10.90 21.21 -2.30
N TYR A 138 12.14 21.06 -2.79
CA TYR A 138 12.66 19.78 -3.29
C TYR A 138 12.66 18.69 -2.21
N GLU A 139 12.81 19.07 -0.94
CA GLU A 139 12.74 18.18 0.21
C GLU A 139 11.38 17.50 0.33
N LEU A 140 10.29 18.23 0.09
CA LEU A 140 8.93 17.67 0.10
C LEU A 140 8.71 16.72 -1.07
N PHE A 141 9.25 17.05 -2.25
CA PHE A 141 9.17 16.18 -3.42
C PHE A 141 9.94 14.86 -3.20
N LEU A 142 11.15 14.96 -2.64
CA LEU A 142 11.98 13.79 -2.34
C LEU A 142 11.32 12.90 -1.28
N GLY A 143 10.74 13.50 -0.25
CA GLY A 143 9.94 12.78 0.76
C GLY A 143 8.72 12.08 0.16
N TYR A 144 8.00 12.74 -0.75
CA TYR A 144 6.86 12.13 -1.45
C TYR A 144 7.30 10.92 -2.28
N MET A 145 8.37 11.06 -3.07
CA MET A 145 8.90 9.92 -3.84
C MET A 145 9.36 8.77 -2.96
N GLY A 146 10.07 9.06 -1.86
CA GLY A 146 10.49 8.05 -0.90
C GLY A 146 9.30 7.28 -0.31
N SER A 147 8.23 8.00 0.07
CA SER A 147 7.02 7.39 0.61
C SER A 147 6.30 6.49 -0.40
N LEU A 148 6.26 6.87 -1.68
CA LEU A 148 5.65 6.08 -2.74
C LEU A 148 6.45 4.81 -3.05
N LEU A 149 7.77 4.92 -3.14
CA LEU A 149 8.65 3.78 -3.35
C LEU A 149 8.54 2.77 -2.20
N PHE A 150 8.49 3.26 -0.96
CA PHE A 150 8.29 2.42 0.21
C PHE A 150 6.94 1.70 0.17
N LEU A 151 5.85 2.40 -0.17
CA LEU A 151 4.51 1.82 -0.27
C LEU A 151 4.42 0.78 -1.39
N LEU A 152 5.06 1.02 -2.54
CA LEU A 152 5.18 0.03 -3.62
C LEU A 152 5.99 -1.20 -3.22
N GLY A 153 7.10 -1.00 -2.50
CA GLY A 153 7.93 -2.08 -1.95
C GLY A 153 7.12 -2.98 -1.01
N LEU A 154 6.38 -2.38 -0.08
CA LEU A 154 5.48 -3.11 0.82
C LEU A 154 4.39 -3.87 0.07
N TYR A 155 3.78 -3.26 -0.95
CA TYR A 155 2.76 -3.92 -1.75
C TYR A 155 3.30 -5.19 -2.42
N PHE A 156 4.48 -5.09 -3.06
CA PHE A 156 5.09 -6.23 -3.72
C PHE A 156 5.50 -7.32 -2.73
N TRP A 157 6.13 -6.92 -1.61
CA TRP A 157 6.55 -7.84 -0.55
C TRP A 157 5.36 -8.62 0.03
N LEU A 158 4.26 -7.94 0.38
CA LEU A 158 3.07 -8.57 0.94
C LEU A 158 2.36 -9.49 -0.08
N THR A 159 2.25 -9.05 -1.33
CA THR A 159 1.63 -9.83 -2.41
C THR A 159 2.40 -11.13 -2.66
N ARG A 160 3.74 -11.07 -2.63
CA ARG A 160 4.64 -12.23 -2.78
C ARG A 160 4.56 -13.16 -1.56
N SER A 161 4.49 -12.61 -0.35
CA SER A 161 4.37 -13.38 0.89
C SER A 161 3.07 -14.20 0.93
N LEU A 162 1.97 -13.68 0.39
CA LEU A 162 0.66 -14.37 0.40
C LEU A 162 0.42 -15.28 -0.83
N GLN A 163 1.28 -15.23 -1.85
CA GLN A 163 1.19 -16.09 -3.02
C GLN A 163 1.13 -17.60 -2.72
N PRO A 164 1.91 -18.14 -1.77
CA PRO A 164 1.87 -19.56 -1.43
C PRO A 164 0.50 -20.04 -0.94
N LEU A 165 -0.33 -19.19 -0.32
CA LEU A 165 -1.69 -19.55 0.10
C LEU A 165 -2.58 -19.92 -1.09
N LYS A 166 -2.43 -19.24 -2.22
CA LYS A 166 -3.19 -19.56 -3.44
C LYS A 166 -2.77 -20.92 -3.99
N THR A 167 -1.47 -21.20 -3.95
CA THR A 167 -0.92 -22.51 -4.36
C THR A 167 -1.39 -23.62 -3.42
N LEU A 168 -1.39 -23.37 -2.12
CA LEU A 168 -1.88 -24.30 -1.11
C LEU A 168 -3.36 -24.63 -1.34
N HIS A 169 -4.21 -23.63 -1.57
CA HIS A 169 -5.63 -23.85 -1.91
C HIS A 169 -5.80 -24.73 -3.15
N ALA A 170 -5.07 -24.42 -4.24
CA ALA A 170 -5.16 -25.21 -5.48
C ALA A 170 -4.71 -26.67 -5.30
N LYS A 171 -3.74 -26.93 -4.42
CA LYS A 171 -3.33 -28.29 -4.07
C LYS A 171 -4.38 -29.01 -3.22
N ILE A 172 -5.02 -28.32 -2.28
CA ILE A 172 -6.12 -28.89 -1.47
C ILE A 172 -7.30 -29.28 -2.37
N GLU A 173 -7.62 -28.46 -3.38
CA GLU A 173 -8.68 -28.76 -4.34
C GLU A 173 -8.42 -30.06 -5.11
N LYS A 174 -7.18 -30.32 -5.52
CA LYS A 174 -6.78 -31.61 -6.13
C LYS A 174 -6.95 -32.81 -5.20
N VAL A 175 -6.61 -32.65 -3.92
CA VAL A 175 -6.82 -33.70 -2.92
C VAL A 175 -8.32 -33.98 -2.74
N ALA A 176 -9.16 -32.93 -2.78
CA ALA A 176 -10.61 -33.09 -2.72
C ALA A 176 -11.19 -33.80 -3.96
N GLU A 177 -10.52 -33.70 -5.12
CA GLU A 177 -10.82 -34.45 -6.33
C GLU A 177 -10.32 -35.91 -6.31
N GLY A 178 -9.60 -36.32 -5.24
CA GLY A 178 -9.12 -37.69 -5.04
C GLY A 178 -7.63 -37.90 -5.31
N ASP A 179 -6.89 -36.87 -5.73
CA ASP A 179 -5.44 -36.97 -5.96
C ASP A 179 -4.66 -36.87 -4.64
N LEU A 180 -4.41 -38.01 -4.01
CA LEU A 180 -3.59 -38.11 -2.79
C LEU A 180 -2.08 -37.98 -3.06
N SER A 181 -1.63 -38.08 -4.32
CA SER A 181 -0.20 -38.03 -4.65
C SER A 181 0.44 -36.65 -4.46
N VAL A 182 -0.39 -35.62 -4.26
CA VAL A 182 0.03 -34.24 -4.03
C VAL A 182 0.90 -34.14 -2.77
N SER A 183 1.98 -33.35 -2.83
CA SER A 183 2.75 -32.99 -1.63
C SER A 183 2.60 -31.51 -1.29
N PHE A 184 2.43 -31.24 -0.01
CA PHE A 184 2.38 -29.91 0.61
C PHE A 184 3.70 -29.55 1.32
N LYS A 185 4.73 -30.38 1.24
CA LYS A 185 6.01 -30.11 1.89
C LYS A 185 6.61 -28.77 1.46
N CYS A 186 7.03 -27.97 2.43
CA CYS A 186 7.62 -26.64 2.23
C CYS A 186 8.83 -26.46 3.16
N GLU A 187 9.99 -26.11 2.58
CA GLU A 187 11.25 -25.92 3.32
C GLU A 187 11.42 -24.50 3.89
N LYS A 188 10.42 -23.64 3.71
CA LYS A 188 10.45 -22.29 4.30
C LYS A 188 10.19 -22.35 5.80
N ASP A 189 10.66 -21.32 6.49
CA ASP A 189 10.43 -21.12 7.93
C ASP A 189 9.48 -19.93 8.14
N ASP A 190 8.28 -20.03 7.56
CA ASP A 190 7.19 -19.07 7.75
C ASP A 190 5.91 -19.78 8.20
N GLU A 191 4.94 -19.04 8.71
CA GLU A 191 3.69 -19.60 9.23
C GLU A 191 2.90 -20.35 8.14
N ILE A 192 3.04 -19.94 6.88
CA ILE A 192 2.38 -20.62 5.75
C ILE A 192 3.03 -21.98 5.51
N ALA A 193 4.35 -22.09 5.63
CA ALA A 193 5.08 -23.35 5.53
C ALA A 193 4.73 -24.31 6.66
N GLN A 194 4.55 -23.80 7.89
CA GLN A 194 4.07 -24.62 9.02
C GLN A 194 2.71 -25.23 8.72
N VAL A 195 1.76 -24.42 8.21
CA VAL A 195 0.43 -24.92 7.81
C VAL A 195 0.56 -25.92 6.65
N SER A 196 1.38 -25.62 5.64
CA SER A 196 1.61 -26.50 4.50
C SER A 196 2.16 -27.87 4.92
N ASN A 197 3.13 -27.89 5.83
CA ASN A 197 3.71 -29.13 6.36
C ASN A 197 2.72 -29.90 7.24
N ALA A 198 1.91 -29.21 8.06
CA ALA A 198 0.86 -29.87 8.84
C ALA A 198 -0.21 -30.54 7.94
N PHE A 199 -0.55 -29.92 6.80
CA PHE A 199 -1.41 -30.53 5.80
C PHE A 199 -0.74 -31.74 5.11
N ASP A 200 0.56 -31.67 4.81
CA ASP A 200 1.31 -32.81 4.26
C ASP A 200 1.25 -34.00 5.24
N ASP A 201 1.54 -33.77 6.52
CA ASP A 201 1.49 -34.80 7.56
C ASP A 201 0.08 -35.41 7.70
N ALA A 202 -0.97 -34.58 7.61
CA ALA A 202 -2.34 -35.05 7.64
C ALA A 202 -2.67 -35.92 6.41
N LEU A 203 -2.20 -35.52 5.23
CA LEU A 203 -2.38 -36.30 4.00
C LEU A 203 -1.67 -37.65 4.08
N ARG A 204 -0.41 -37.69 4.54
CA ARG A 204 0.34 -38.95 4.71
C ARG A 204 -0.30 -39.88 5.72
N LYS A 205 -0.88 -39.34 6.81
CA LYS A 205 -1.67 -40.12 7.75
C LYS A 205 -2.95 -40.67 7.11
N LEU A 206 -3.63 -39.87 6.29
CA LEU A 206 -4.83 -40.31 5.57
C LEU A 206 -4.51 -41.46 4.60
N GLU A 207 -3.45 -41.34 3.80
CA GLU A 207 -2.96 -42.41 2.93
C GLU A 207 -2.68 -43.69 3.73
N SER A 208 -1.90 -43.57 4.82
CA SER A 208 -1.58 -44.73 5.67
C SER A 208 -2.81 -45.39 6.30
N LEU A 209 -3.84 -44.61 6.65
CA LEU A 209 -5.11 -45.13 7.18
C LEU A 209 -5.91 -45.86 6.10
N ILE A 210 -5.93 -45.34 4.86
CA ILE A 210 -6.56 -46.00 3.72
C ILE A 210 -5.87 -47.34 3.44
N ASP A 211 -4.54 -47.36 3.36
CA ASP A 211 -3.75 -48.57 3.13
C ASP A 211 -3.97 -49.60 4.25
N SER A 212 -3.96 -49.14 5.51
CA SER A 212 -4.21 -50.00 6.67
C SER A 212 -5.61 -50.61 6.64
N ARG A 213 -6.63 -49.83 6.24
CA ARG A 213 -7.99 -50.31 6.07
C ARG A 213 -8.07 -51.38 4.98
N GLN A 214 -7.43 -51.17 3.83
CA GLN A 214 -7.41 -52.17 2.74
C GLN A 214 -6.75 -53.48 3.18
N LEU A 215 -5.60 -53.41 3.88
CA LEU A 215 -4.92 -54.58 4.41
C LEU A 215 -5.77 -55.32 5.45
N PHE A 216 -6.40 -54.59 6.35
CA PHE A 216 -7.29 -55.15 7.38
C PHE A 216 -8.48 -55.90 6.76
N LEU A 217 -9.14 -55.29 5.77
CA LEU A 217 -10.26 -55.93 5.07
C LEU A 217 -9.80 -57.19 4.32
N ARG A 218 -8.64 -57.14 3.65
CA ARG A 218 -8.05 -58.33 2.99
C ARG A 218 -7.78 -59.45 4.00
N ALA A 219 -7.25 -59.13 5.17
CA ALA A 219 -6.97 -60.10 6.22
C ALA A 219 -8.26 -60.74 6.75
N ILE A 220 -9.28 -59.94 7.08
CA ILE A 220 -10.59 -60.45 7.53
C ILE A 220 -11.21 -61.39 6.49
N MET A 221 -11.18 -61.01 5.21
CA MET A 221 -11.74 -61.85 4.15
C MET A 221 -11.04 -63.22 4.08
N HIS A 222 -9.72 -63.25 4.23
CA HIS A 222 -8.95 -64.50 4.26
C HIS A 222 -9.29 -65.36 5.48
N GLU A 223 -9.32 -64.75 6.67
CA GLU A 223 -9.61 -65.44 7.93
C GLU A 223 -11.04 -65.98 8.00
N LEU A 224 -12.03 -65.29 7.40
CA LEU A 224 -13.42 -65.75 7.34
C LEU A 224 -13.65 -66.85 6.30
N LYS A 225 -12.87 -66.89 5.22
CA LYS A 225 -13.00 -67.93 4.19
C LYS A 225 -12.70 -69.33 4.73
N THR A 226 -11.76 -69.43 5.67
CA THR A 226 -11.34 -70.70 6.29
C THR A 226 -12.45 -71.40 7.10
N PRO A 227 -13.12 -70.77 8.09
CA PRO A 227 -14.21 -71.39 8.83
C PRO A 227 -15.44 -71.65 7.96
N ILE A 228 -15.74 -70.81 6.97
CA ILE A 228 -16.80 -71.06 5.98
C ILE A 228 -16.49 -72.34 5.19
N GLY A 229 -15.27 -72.48 4.69
CA GLY A 229 -14.82 -73.68 3.97
C GLY A 229 -14.85 -74.94 4.85
N LYS A 230 -14.39 -74.84 6.10
CA LYS A 230 -14.50 -75.93 7.09
C LYS A 230 -15.96 -76.30 7.36
N GLY A 231 -16.85 -75.31 7.49
CA GLY A 231 -18.28 -75.51 7.64
C GLY A 231 -18.88 -76.32 6.49
N LYS A 232 -18.61 -75.92 5.24
CA LYS A 232 -19.02 -76.66 4.03
C LYS A 232 -18.52 -78.11 3.99
N ILE A 233 -17.28 -78.33 4.44
CA ILE A 233 -16.73 -79.69 4.50
C ILE A 233 -17.50 -80.51 5.54
N LEU A 234 -17.74 -79.96 6.73
CA LEU A 234 -18.48 -80.64 7.81
C LEU A 234 -19.93 -80.94 7.43
N THR A 235 -20.61 -80.04 6.71
CA THR A 235 -21.98 -80.27 6.23
C THR A 235 -22.08 -81.43 5.25
N ALA A 236 -21.03 -81.72 4.49
CA ALA A 236 -21.00 -82.86 3.59
C ALA A 236 -21.15 -84.20 4.33
N PHE A 237 -20.76 -84.26 5.60
CA PHE A 237 -20.82 -85.45 6.48
C PHE A 237 -22.12 -85.58 7.29
N LEU A 238 -23.08 -84.64 7.16
CA LEU A 238 -24.36 -84.74 7.86
C LEU A 238 -25.22 -85.87 7.27
N GLU A 239 -25.82 -86.68 8.16
CA GLU A 239 -26.68 -87.82 7.79
C GLU A 239 -28.12 -87.40 7.48
N GLU A 240 -28.62 -86.36 8.15
CA GLU A 240 -29.99 -85.87 7.97
C GLU A 240 -30.06 -84.89 6.78
N GLU A 241 -30.70 -85.32 5.70
CA GLU A 241 -30.73 -84.61 4.41
C GLU A 241 -31.32 -83.19 4.51
N LYS A 242 -32.35 -83.02 5.35
CA LYS A 242 -32.97 -81.71 5.62
C LYS A 242 -32.04 -80.72 6.32
N LEU A 243 -31.21 -81.19 7.24
CA LEU A 243 -30.22 -80.35 7.92
C LEU A 243 -29.08 -80.00 6.96
N LYS A 244 -28.65 -80.98 6.16
CA LYS A 244 -27.60 -80.80 5.15
C LYS A 244 -27.94 -79.70 4.14
N GLU A 245 -29.14 -79.73 3.55
CA GLU A 245 -29.60 -78.68 2.63
C GLU A 245 -29.62 -77.29 3.30
N GLY A 246 -30.14 -77.20 4.53
CA GLY A 246 -30.23 -75.94 5.26
C GLY A 246 -28.86 -75.31 5.55
N TYR A 247 -27.88 -76.10 6.02
CA TYR A 247 -26.54 -75.57 6.29
C TYR A 247 -25.75 -75.25 5.01
N ASP A 248 -25.91 -76.05 3.94
CA ASP A 248 -25.23 -75.80 2.67
C ASP A 248 -25.71 -74.46 2.06
N GLU A 249 -27.02 -74.18 2.13
CA GLU A 249 -27.57 -72.88 1.72
C GLU A 249 -26.95 -71.72 2.53
N VAL A 250 -26.81 -71.87 3.85
CA VAL A 250 -26.20 -70.85 4.72
C VAL A 250 -24.76 -70.57 4.33
N PHE A 251 -23.92 -71.60 4.17
CA PHE A 251 -22.51 -71.38 3.86
C PHE A 251 -22.29 -70.86 2.43
N VAL A 252 -23.10 -71.31 1.46
CA VAL A 252 -23.12 -70.72 0.11
C VAL A 252 -23.46 -69.25 0.18
N ARG A 253 -24.47 -68.86 0.97
CA ARG A 253 -24.88 -67.46 1.10
C ARG A 253 -23.82 -66.59 1.79
N LEU A 254 -23.15 -67.11 2.82
CA LEU A 254 -22.04 -66.42 3.47
C LEU A 254 -20.88 -66.15 2.51
N GLU A 255 -20.51 -67.14 1.69
CA GLU A 255 -19.44 -66.99 0.69
C GLU A 255 -19.80 -65.96 -0.38
N LEU A 256 -21.06 -65.95 -0.81
CA LEU A 256 -21.59 -64.97 -1.78
C LEU A 256 -21.53 -63.55 -1.22
N LEU A 257 -22.02 -63.33 0.01
CA LEU A 257 -21.96 -62.04 0.69
C LEU A 257 -20.52 -61.56 0.90
N LEU A 258 -19.60 -62.47 1.21
CA LEU A 258 -18.19 -62.14 1.38
C LEU A 258 -17.55 -61.69 0.06
N GLY A 259 -17.93 -62.32 -1.05
CA GLY A 259 -17.53 -61.93 -2.40
C GLY A 259 -18.11 -60.58 -2.83
N GLU A 260 -19.38 -60.30 -2.53
CA GLU A 260 -20.00 -59.00 -2.79
C GLU A 260 -19.31 -57.88 -2.01
N PHE A 261 -19.00 -58.12 -0.73
CA PHE A 261 -18.31 -57.16 0.11
C PHE A 261 -16.90 -56.84 -0.42
N ALA A 262 -16.15 -57.85 -0.87
CA ALA A 262 -14.85 -57.68 -1.51
C ALA A 262 -14.94 -56.81 -2.77
N LYS A 263 -15.99 -57.03 -3.57
CA LYS A 263 -16.21 -56.29 -4.81
C LYS A 263 -16.57 -54.83 -4.57
N ILE A 264 -17.38 -54.55 -3.54
CA ILE A 264 -17.70 -53.18 -3.10
C ILE A 264 -16.42 -52.46 -2.64
N GLU A 265 -15.56 -53.13 -1.87
CA GLU A 265 -14.28 -52.56 -1.43
C GLU A 265 -13.38 -52.20 -2.61
N GLN A 266 -13.24 -53.08 -3.60
CA GLN A 266 -12.49 -52.78 -4.83
C GLN A 266 -13.04 -51.59 -5.61
N MET A 267 -14.37 -51.42 -5.66
CA MET A 267 -14.99 -50.28 -6.36
C MET A 267 -14.83 -48.96 -5.61
N LEU A 268 -14.72 -48.98 -4.27
CA LEU A 268 -14.50 -47.79 -3.44
C LEU A 268 -13.02 -47.40 -3.32
N SER A 269 -12.12 -48.34 -3.59
CA SER A 269 -10.67 -48.16 -3.55
C SER A 269 -10.06 -47.75 -4.90
N ALA A 270 -10.87 -47.63 -5.96
CA ALA A 270 -10.48 -47.23 -7.33
C ALA A 270 -10.99 -45.81 -7.66
#